data_AF-A0A2E5DX13-F1
#
_entry.id   AF-A0A2E5DX13-F1
#
_cell.length_a   1.000
_cell.length_b   1.000
_cell.length_c   1.000
_cell.angle_alpha   90.00
_cell.angle_beta   90.00
_cell.angle_gamma   90.00
#
_symmetry.space_group_name_H-M   'P 1'
#
loop_
_entity.id
_entity.type
_entity.pdbx_description
1 polymer ?
#
loop_
_entity_poly.entity_id
_entity_poly.type
_entity_poly.pdbx_seq_one_letter_code
_entity_poly.pdbx_strand_id
1 'polypeptide(L)'
;MSTTTTDTHTNVSNSLPAARVSYTLNNTQPVICTIIDSQPLFYMDHEEADTDLHADDLSDADLAYVNSEINTLQKELNTLEKFSAQYTLSTDEYIAVFDSAKNSILGTSSAPKTSIDTVIEILGQSRAAQSYLDHAKEHGLEIIADTHIHAALYDRAHNKIRINPNLSEANQVLLALHELRRHWQHRNGALLNPMHFHPENAILINRIQKADLIASTLRGAWELQLSGYKDAWQKIENSGYSDLGRAFTREAYSDFRTINNGMAVTAAFEAWFLSERCRATDKQLIRQMLADNQGYVFDIDNDHAALTPTLIAALGNMPYGKNYLAQHIDTIMNDPIFTEVRDRSNANFLWFIKFERSFRETERDLQSEFSSVAEYSYGTSPNNQQGQNDEKKVVVLYDGSNQPARQSDSGRLLGPENGQPAQAGADIIYLRRAPSESI
;
A
#
# COMPACT_ATOMS: atom_id res chain seq x y z
N MET A 1 -39.63 60.47 -33.18
CA MET A 1 -39.26 61.12 -31.90
C MET A 1 -38.17 60.29 -31.27
N SER A 2 -36.99 60.89 -31.18
CA SER A 2 -35.78 60.34 -30.58
C SER A 2 -35.92 60.24 -29.07
N THR A 3 -35.42 59.16 -28.46
CA THR A 3 -34.78 59.21 -27.14
C THR A 3 -33.75 58.10 -27.03
N THR A 4 -32.50 58.54 -27.05
CA THR A 4 -31.28 57.92 -26.52
C THR A 4 -31.37 57.72 -25.01
N THR A 5 -30.85 56.60 -24.50
CA THR A 5 -30.23 56.45 -23.16
C THR A 5 -29.54 55.07 -23.11
N THR A 6 -28.24 55.02 -23.45
CA THR A 6 -27.09 54.92 -22.53
C THR A 6 -26.84 53.50 -22.01
N ASP A 7 -25.92 52.83 -22.71
CA ASP A 7 -25.14 51.70 -22.22
C ASP A 7 -24.43 52.05 -20.91
N THR A 8 -24.65 51.24 -19.88
CA THR A 8 -23.77 51.17 -18.71
C THR A 8 -23.30 49.73 -18.57
N HIS A 9 -22.09 49.47 -19.05
CA HIS A 9 -21.31 48.30 -18.70
C HIS A 9 -21.06 48.31 -17.19
N THR A 10 -21.88 47.57 -16.44
CA THR A 10 -21.55 47.16 -15.08
C THR A 10 -20.75 45.87 -15.19
N ASN A 11 -19.43 46.00 -15.01
CA ASN A 11 -18.51 44.88 -14.82
C ASN A 11 -18.89 44.18 -13.50
N VAL A 12 -19.83 43.23 -13.56
CA VAL A 12 -20.06 42.30 -12.47
C VAL A 12 -18.95 41.26 -12.58
N SER A 13 -17.92 41.43 -11.77
CA SER A 13 -16.97 40.36 -11.47
C SER A 13 -17.76 39.18 -10.93
N ASN A 14 -17.98 38.14 -11.75
CA ASN A 14 -18.45 36.85 -11.28
C ASN A 14 -17.35 36.21 -10.43
N SER A 15 -17.28 36.57 -9.14
CA SER A 15 -16.54 35.79 -8.17
C SER A 15 -17.33 34.50 -7.93
N LEU A 16 -16.73 33.36 -8.28
CA LEU A 16 -17.27 32.04 -7.97
C LEU A 16 -17.65 31.96 -6.48
N PRO A 17 -18.79 31.34 -6.11
CA PRO A 17 -19.17 31.20 -4.71
C PRO A 17 -18.09 30.41 -3.96
N ALA A 18 -17.47 31.02 -2.96
CA ALA A 18 -16.45 30.38 -2.13
C ALA A 18 -17.02 29.11 -1.47
N ALA A 19 -16.30 27.99 -1.59
CA ALA A 19 -16.71 26.72 -1.02
C ALA A 19 -16.65 26.80 0.52
N ARG A 20 -17.79 26.56 1.18
CA ARG A 20 -17.88 26.52 2.64
C ARG A 20 -17.94 25.05 3.06
N VAL A 21 -16.91 24.57 3.75
CA VAL A 21 -16.89 23.22 4.32
C VAL A 21 -17.17 23.33 5.82
N SER A 22 -18.19 22.60 6.28
CA SER A 22 -18.43 22.39 7.71
C SER A 22 -17.90 21.01 8.10
N TYR A 23 -17.05 20.95 9.11
CA TYR A 23 -16.62 19.70 9.73
C TYR A 23 -17.16 19.61 11.17
N THR A 24 -17.33 18.39 11.65
CA THR A 24 -17.80 18.10 13.01
C THR A 24 -16.62 17.70 13.88
N LEU A 25 -16.41 18.41 14.99
CA LEU A 25 -15.58 17.95 16.10
C LEU A 25 -16.54 17.32 17.11
N ASN A 26 -16.33 16.03 17.43
CA ASN A 26 -17.02 15.31 18.51
C ASN A 26 -18.57 15.32 18.47
N ASN A 27 -19.18 15.20 17.28
CA ASN A 27 -20.64 15.05 17.10
C ASN A 27 -21.54 16.15 17.71
N THR A 28 -21.01 17.31 18.10
CA THR A 28 -21.81 18.44 18.63
C THR A 28 -21.60 19.72 17.81
N GLN A 29 -22.68 20.30 17.28
CA GLN A 29 -22.72 21.62 16.64
C GLN A 29 -23.03 22.75 17.65
N PRO A 30 -22.59 24.01 17.43
CA PRO A 30 -22.08 24.56 16.16
C PRO A 30 -20.62 25.06 16.20
N VAL A 31 -19.87 24.85 15.10
CA VAL A 31 -18.53 25.42 14.88
C VAL A 31 -18.56 26.43 13.74
N ILE A 32 -17.81 27.53 13.90
CA ILE A 32 -17.71 28.66 12.96
C ILE A 32 -17.09 28.20 11.64
N CYS A 33 -17.78 28.45 10.51
CA CYS A 33 -17.31 28.10 9.18
C CYS A 33 -16.00 28.83 8.83
N THR A 34 -14.97 28.09 8.41
CA THR A 34 -13.74 28.69 7.86
C THR A 34 -13.86 28.73 6.34
N ILE A 35 -13.56 29.88 5.72
CA ILE A 35 -13.64 30.06 4.27
C ILE A 35 -12.37 29.46 3.65
N ILE A 36 -12.53 28.43 2.81
CA ILE A 36 -11.47 27.94 1.94
C ILE A 36 -11.76 28.49 0.54
N ASP A 37 -10.70 28.86 -0.15
CA ASP A 37 -10.64 29.65 -1.37
C ASP A 37 -11.61 29.21 -2.50
N SER A 38 -11.80 30.08 -3.49
CA SER A 38 -12.71 30.01 -4.63
C SER A 38 -12.44 28.90 -5.66
N GLN A 39 -11.44 28.04 -5.44
CA GLN A 39 -11.12 26.93 -6.34
C GLN A 39 -11.69 25.61 -5.79
N PRO A 40 -12.52 24.88 -6.56
CA PRO A 40 -13.01 23.58 -6.13
C PRO A 40 -11.84 22.58 -6.10
N LEU A 41 -11.52 22.05 -4.92
CA LEU A 41 -10.61 20.92 -4.78
C LEU A 41 -11.26 19.67 -5.40
N PHE A 42 -10.99 19.42 -6.68
CA PHE A 42 -11.31 18.17 -7.35
C PHE A 42 -10.20 17.14 -7.13
N TYR A 43 -10.07 16.60 -5.92
CA TYR A 43 -9.28 15.37 -5.67
C TYR A 43 -9.85 14.61 -4.46
N MET A 44 -10.98 13.92 -4.62
CA MET A 44 -11.43 12.94 -3.60
C MET A 44 -11.83 11.59 -4.20
N ASP A 45 -12.17 11.49 -5.50
CA ASP A 45 -12.74 10.24 -6.06
C ASP A 45 -11.95 9.66 -7.26
N HIS A 46 -10.65 9.92 -7.38
CA HIS A 46 -9.84 9.18 -8.35
C HIS A 46 -9.40 7.85 -7.72
N GLU A 47 -10.23 6.82 -7.85
CA GLU A 47 -9.78 5.43 -7.74
C GLU A 47 -8.83 5.17 -8.92
N GLU A 48 -7.53 5.32 -8.71
CA GLU A 48 -6.52 4.76 -9.61
C GLU A 48 -6.67 3.24 -9.55
N ALA A 49 -7.38 2.69 -10.53
CA ALA A 49 -7.46 1.25 -10.74
C ALA A 49 -6.04 0.67 -10.83
N ASP A 50 -5.71 -0.26 -9.91
CA ASP A 50 -4.48 -1.07 -9.83
C ASP A 50 -3.63 -1.07 -11.12
N THR A 51 -2.81 -0.03 -11.29
CA THR A 51 -1.84 0.12 -12.39
C THR A 51 -0.43 -0.07 -11.87
N ASP A 52 -0.21 -1.12 -11.08
CA ASP A 52 1.15 -1.59 -10.71
C ASP A 52 1.98 -2.00 -11.96
N LEU A 53 1.37 -2.05 -13.15
CA LEU A 53 2.07 -2.28 -14.41
C LEU A 53 2.51 -1.01 -15.15
N HIS A 54 2.11 0.19 -14.71
CA HIS A 54 2.42 1.44 -15.41
C HIS A 54 2.64 2.69 -14.53
N ALA A 55 2.56 2.59 -13.20
CA ALA A 55 2.83 3.72 -12.31
C ALA A 55 4.29 3.70 -11.80
N ASP A 56 5.23 4.04 -12.67
CA ASP A 56 6.58 4.45 -12.24
C ASP A 56 6.47 5.86 -11.61
N ASP A 57 6.16 5.91 -10.31
CA ASP A 57 6.23 7.12 -9.50
C ASP A 57 7.73 7.42 -9.25
N LEU A 58 8.38 8.03 -10.25
CA LEU A 58 9.82 8.34 -10.28
C LEU A 58 10.23 9.10 -9.02
N SER A 59 11.28 8.62 -8.33
CA SER A 59 11.84 9.30 -7.16
C SER A 59 12.61 10.57 -7.57
N ASP A 60 12.86 11.48 -6.62
CA ASP A 60 13.68 12.70 -6.89
C ASP A 60 15.10 12.36 -7.40
N ALA A 61 15.63 11.18 -7.06
CA ALA A 61 16.89 10.68 -7.59
C ALA A 61 16.76 10.24 -9.06
N ASP A 62 15.63 9.62 -9.42
CA ASP A 62 15.32 9.25 -10.80
C ASP A 62 15.04 10.50 -11.66
N LEU A 63 14.38 11.52 -11.10
CA LEU A 63 14.22 12.82 -11.75
C LEU A 63 15.56 13.50 -12.01
N ALA A 64 16.54 13.37 -11.11
CA ALA A 64 17.88 13.91 -11.33
C ALA A 64 18.63 13.17 -12.45
N TYR A 65 18.50 11.85 -12.50
CA TYR A 65 19.06 11.03 -13.58
C TYR A 65 18.38 11.33 -14.92
N VAL A 66 17.05 11.36 -14.96
CA VAL A 66 16.25 11.73 -16.14
C VAL A 66 16.57 13.15 -16.60
N ASN A 67 16.76 14.11 -15.70
CA ASN A 67 17.18 15.46 -16.08
C ASN A 67 18.58 15.48 -16.69
N SER A 68 19.51 14.65 -16.20
CA SER A 68 20.83 14.50 -16.82
C SER A 68 20.74 13.90 -18.22
N GLU A 69 19.84 12.94 -18.41
CA GLU A 69 19.58 12.26 -19.68
C GLU A 69 18.85 13.18 -20.68
N ILE A 70 17.90 13.99 -20.22
CA ILE A 70 17.26 15.06 -20.98
C ILE A 70 18.30 16.08 -21.44
N ASN A 71 19.26 16.44 -20.58
CA ASN A 71 20.33 17.38 -20.95
C ASN A 71 21.29 16.79 -21.99
N THR A 72 21.58 15.48 -21.94
CA THR A 72 22.36 14.80 -22.99
C THR A 72 21.55 14.70 -24.29
N LEU A 73 20.28 14.33 -24.21
CA LEU A 73 19.38 14.26 -25.36
C LEU A 73 19.18 15.63 -26.00
N GLN A 74 19.09 16.71 -25.23
CA GLN A 74 19.06 18.08 -25.75
C GLN A 74 20.35 18.45 -26.48
N LYS A 75 21.51 18.01 -25.97
CA LYS A 75 22.79 18.21 -26.69
C LYS A 75 22.81 17.42 -27.99
N GLU A 76 22.34 16.18 -27.98
CA GLU A 76 22.22 15.36 -29.19
C GLU A 76 21.22 15.96 -30.19
N LEU A 77 20.06 16.43 -29.73
CA LEU A 77 19.09 17.15 -30.55
C LEU A 77 19.70 18.40 -31.18
N ASN A 78 20.46 19.20 -30.42
CA ASN A 78 21.16 20.36 -30.96
C ASN A 78 22.24 19.98 -31.99
N THR A 79 22.88 18.82 -31.84
CA THR A 79 23.83 18.31 -32.86
C THR A 79 23.10 17.79 -34.10
N LEU A 80 21.97 17.12 -33.92
CA LEU A 80 21.11 16.63 -34.99
C LEU A 80 20.40 17.78 -35.72
N GLU A 81 20.05 18.87 -35.04
CA GLU A 81 19.47 20.07 -35.63
C GLU A 81 20.49 20.83 -36.48
N LYS A 82 21.76 20.88 -36.03
CA LYS A 82 22.87 21.35 -36.85
C LYS A 82 23.12 20.47 -38.08
N PHE A 83 22.89 19.17 -37.96
CA PHE A 83 23.01 18.21 -39.06
C PHE A 83 21.79 18.28 -40.00
N SER A 84 20.57 18.48 -39.48
CA SER A 84 19.34 18.59 -40.26
C SER A 84 19.26 19.90 -41.02
N ALA A 85 19.86 20.97 -40.49
CA ALA A 85 20.07 22.22 -41.23
C ALA A 85 20.94 22.05 -42.50
N GLN A 86 21.74 20.98 -42.58
CA GLN A 86 22.48 20.61 -43.81
C GLN A 86 21.66 19.75 -44.78
N TYR A 87 20.55 19.17 -44.33
CA TYR A 87 19.63 18.35 -45.13
C TYR A 87 18.22 18.96 -45.15
N THR A 88 18.11 20.21 -45.59
CA THR A 88 16.80 20.76 -45.95
C THR A 88 16.39 20.16 -47.30
N LEU A 89 15.70 19.02 -47.25
CA LEU A 89 14.97 18.47 -48.40
C LEU A 89 13.99 19.53 -48.93
N SER A 90 13.76 19.51 -50.24
CA SER A 90 12.78 20.39 -50.86
C SER A 90 11.36 20.06 -50.37
N THR A 91 10.46 21.04 -50.34
CA THR A 91 9.08 20.88 -49.85
C THR A 91 8.35 19.71 -50.54
N ASP A 92 8.66 19.44 -51.81
CA ASP A 92 8.06 18.36 -52.60
C ASP A 92 8.52 16.96 -52.13
N GLU A 93 9.76 16.82 -51.65
CA GLU A 93 10.27 15.57 -51.10
C GLU A 93 9.67 15.29 -49.72
N TYR A 94 9.43 16.33 -48.91
CA TYR A 94 8.72 16.20 -47.64
C TYR A 94 7.28 15.70 -47.84
N ILE A 95 6.59 16.21 -48.85
CA ILE A 95 5.23 15.77 -49.19
C ILE A 95 5.25 14.30 -49.65
N ALA A 96 6.24 13.90 -50.46
CA ALA A 96 6.37 12.51 -50.90
C ALA A 96 6.67 11.54 -49.74
N VAL A 97 7.55 11.91 -48.82
CA VAL A 97 7.84 11.12 -47.61
C VAL A 97 6.62 11.07 -46.70
N PHE A 98 5.93 12.20 -46.51
CA PHE A 98 4.70 12.26 -45.72
C PHE A 98 3.59 11.39 -46.33
N ASP A 99 3.36 11.44 -47.64
CA ASP A 99 2.37 10.60 -48.31
C ASP A 99 2.73 9.10 -48.25
N SER A 100 4.03 8.77 -48.26
CA SER A 100 4.48 7.38 -48.04
C SER A 100 4.24 6.92 -46.60
N ALA A 101 4.41 7.80 -45.61
CA ALA A 101 4.20 7.53 -44.20
C ALA A 101 2.73 7.69 -43.77
N LYS A 102 1.91 8.35 -44.57
CA LYS A 102 0.49 8.63 -44.31
C LYS A 102 -0.30 7.37 -44.05
N ASN A 103 -0.02 6.29 -44.77
CA ASN A 103 -0.68 5.00 -44.54
C ASN A 103 -0.20 4.31 -43.25
N SER A 104 0.99 4.65 -42.73
CA SER A 104 1.49 4.17 -41.44
C SER A 104 0.99 5.02 -40.25
N ILE A 105 0.71 6.31 -40.47
CA ILE A 105 0.29 7.27 -39.44
C ILE A 105 -1.24 7.37 -39.34
N LEU A 106 -1.93 7.42 -40.50
CA LEU A 106 -3.39 7.43 -40.63
C LEU A 106 -3.97 6.04 -40.89
N GLY A 107 -3.11 5.05 -41.12
CA GLY A 107 -3.51 3.67 -40.97
C GLY A 107 -4.10 3.56 -39.59
N THR A 108 -5.39 3.27 -39.51
CA THR A 108 -5.98 2.79 -38.27
C THR A 108 -5.12 1.61 -37.90
N SER A 109 -4.22 1.78 -36.93
CA SER A 109 -3.69 0.67 -36.17
C SER A 109 -4.90 0.12 -35.45
N SER A 110 -5.72 -0.62 -36.19
CA SER A 110 -6.55 -1.66 -35.66
C SER A 110 -5.53 -2.61 -35.07
N ALA A 111 -5.07 -2.30 -33.86
CA ALA A 111 -4.43 -3.27 -32.99
C ALA A 111 -5.27 -4.54 -33.17
N PRO A 112 -4.66 -5.66 -33.58
CA PRO A 112 -5.41 -6.87 -33.83
C PRO A 112 -6.24 -7.09 -32.58
N LYS A 113 -7.57 -6.98 -32.71
CA LYS A 113 -8.50 -7.27 -31.62
C LYS A 113 -8.27 -8.73 -31.33
N THR A 114 -7.36 -8.98 -30.41
CA THR A 114 -6.96 -10.30 -29.98
C THR A 114 -8.22 -10.88 -29.38
N SER A 115 -8.73 -11.96 -29.97
CA SER A 115 -9.92 -12.58 -29.41
C SER A 115 -9.53 -13.10 -28.02
N ILE A 116 -10.41 -12.92 -27.03
CA ILE A 116 -10.22 -13.48 -25.69
C ILE A 116 -9.93 -14.99 -25.79
N ASP A 117 -10.55 -15.66 -26.77
CA ASP A 117 -10.33 -17.08 -27.05
C ASP A 117 -8.86 -17.40 -27.35
N THR A 118 -8.17 -16.53 -28.09
CA THR A 118 -6.73 -16.70 -28.37
C THR A 118 -5.88 -16.53 -27.12
N VAL A 119 -6.25 -15.60 -26.23
CA VAL A 119 -5.58 -15.43 -24.93
C VAL A 119 -5.76 -16.67 -24.06
N ILE A 120 -6.98 -17.23 -24.01
CA ILE A 120 -7.28 -18.47 -23.28
C ILE A 120 -6.50 -19.65 -23.86
N GLU A 121 -6.40 -19.75 -25.19
CA GLU A 121 -5.61 -20.80 -25.86
C GLU A 121 -4.12 -20.70 -25.52
N ILE A 122 -3.54 -19.49 -25.55
CA ILE A 122 -2.14 -19.26 -25.18
C ILE A 122 -1.91 -19.63 -23.72
N LEU A 123 -2.78 -19.18 -22.81
CA LEU A 123 -2.69 -19.53 -21.39
C LEU A 123 -2.75 -21.05 -21.17
N GLY A 124 -3.55 -21.78 -21.96
CA GLY A 124 -3.63 -23.23 -21.87
C GLY A 124 -2.34 -23.99 -22.21
N GLN A 125 -1.34 -23.32 -22.81
CA GLN A 125 -0.03 -23.92 -23.07
C GLN A 125 0.83 -24.04 -21.80
N SER A 126 0.62 -23.17 -20.80
CA SER A 126 1.27 -23.28 -19.50
C SER A 126 0.46 -24.23 -18.61
N ARG A 127 1.17 -25.15 -17.95
CA ARG A 127 0.54 -26.10 -17.04
C ARG A 127 -0.08 -25.40 -15.83
N ALA A 128 0.61 -24.42 -15.24
CA ALA A 128 0.11 -23.64 -14.12
C ALA A 128 -1.11 -22.80 -14.54
N ALA A 129 -1.02 -22.09 -15.67
CA ALA A 129 -2.13 -21.29 -16.18
C ALA A 129 -3.35 -22.16 -16.53
N GLN A 130 -3.15 -23.32 -17.15
CA GLN A 130 -4.22 -24.29 -17.42
C GLN A 130 -4.95 -24.70 -16.14
N SER A 131 -4.23 -25.02 -15.06
CA SER A 131 -4.87 -25.35 -13.79
C SER A 131 -5.65 -24.19 -13.17
N TYR A 132 -5.23 -22.95 -13.37
CA TYR A 132 -6.02 -21.79 -12.96
C TYR A 132 -7.27 -21.62 -13.82
N LEU A 133 -7.19 -21.90 -15.12
CA LEU A 133 -8.35 -21.89 -16.02
C LEU A 133 -9.35 -23.00 -15.66
N ASP A 134 -8.88 -24.19 -15.32
CA ASP A 134 -9.73 -25.30 -14.90
C ASP A 134 -10.44 -24.97 -13.58
N HIS A 135 -9.71 -24.41 -12.62
CA HIS A 135 -10.28 -23.94 -11.36
C HIS A 135 -11.26 -22.76 -11.55
N ALA A 136 -10.98 -21.86 -12.49
CA ALA A 136 -11.90 -20.80 -12.87
C ALA A 136 -13.22 -21.36 -13.44
N LYS A 137 -13.15 -22.39 -14.30
CA LYS A 137 -14.33 -23.07 -14.85
C LYS A 137 -15.14 -23.79 -13.78
N GLU A 138 -14.48 -24.47 -12.84
CA GLU A 138 -15.14 -25.14 -11.70
C GLU A 138 -15.98 -24.16 -10.86
N HIS A 139 -15.50 -22.93 -10.71
CA HIS A 139 -16.17 -21.88 -9.94
C HIS A 139 -17.06 -20.94 -10.79
N GLY A 140 -17.29 -21.27 -12.07
CA GLY A 140 -18.18 -20.51 -12.96
C GLY A 140 -17.68 -19.11 -13.31
N LEU A 141 -16.37 -18.90 -13.34
CA LEU A 141 -15.78 -17.61 -13.70
C LEU A 141 -15.77 -17.40 -15.21
N GLU A 142 -16.18 -16.20 -15.63
CA GLU A 142 -16.20 -15.78 -17.04
C GLU A 142 -15.11 -14.74 -17.31
N ILE A 143 -14.36 -14.91 -18.40
CA ILE A 143 -13.33 -13.95 -18.87
C ILE A 143 -13.93 -13.13 -20.01
N ILE A 144 -14.02 -11.82 -19.85
CA ILE A 144 -14.70 -10.89 -20.77
C ILE A 144 -13.73 -9.78 -21.19
N ALA A 145 -13.79 -9.36 -22.45
CA ALA A 145 -13.10 -8.16 -22.91
C ALA A 145 -13.96 -6.93 -22.60
N ASP A 146 -13.41 -5.99 -21.86
CA ASP A 146 -14.10 -4.76 -21.47
C ASP A 146 -13.21 -3.56 -21.80
N THR A 147 -13.70 -2.64 -22.63
CA THR A 147 -12.98 -1.41 -23.01
C THR A 147 -13.04 -0.33 -21.94
N HIS A 148 -13.90 -0.46 -20.93
CA HIS A 148 -14.06 0.55 -19.87
C HIS A 148 -12.94 0.48 -18.82
N ILE A 149 -12.17 -0.61 -18.79
CA ILE A 149 -11.09 -0.82 -17.83
C ILE A 149 -9.75 -0.53 -18.50
N HIS A 150 -8.83 0.06 -17.75
CA HIS A 150 -7.51 0.42 -18.27
C HIS A 150 -6.62 -0.81 -18.53
N ALA A 151 -6.55 -1.75 -17.58
CA ALA A 151 -5.68 -2.93 -17.63
C ALA A 151 -6.47 -4.25 -17.61
N ALA A 152 -6.54 -4.89 -16.45
CA ALA A 152 -7.43 -6.01 -16.18
C ALA A 152 -7.92 -5.93 -14.72
N LEU A 153 -9.09 -6.51 -14.45
CA LEU A 153 -9.70 -6.48 -13.13
C LEU A 153 -10.49 -7.77 -12.87
N TYR A 154 -10.22 -8.41 -11.74
CA TYR A 154 -11.06 -9.44 -11.17
C TYR A 154 -12.17 -8.83 -10.29
N ASP A 155 -13.41 -9.00 -10.73
CA ASP A 155 -14.61 -8.62 -9.99
C ASP A 155 -15.08 -9.77 -9.08
N ARG A 156 -14.89 -9.59 -7.77
CA ARG A 156 -15.27 -10.56 -6.74
C ARG A 156 -16.78 -10.78 -6.66
N ALA A 157 -17.59 -9.74 -6.88
CA ALA A 157 -19.03 -9.82 -6.70
C ALA A 157 -19.70 -10.55 -7.87
N HIS A 158 -19.23 -10.27 -9.09
CA HIS A 158 -19.82 -10.83 -10.31
C HIS A 158 -19.08 -12.07 -10.83
N ASN A 159 -17.97 -12.48 -10.21
CA ASN A 159 -17.11 -13.59 -10.65
C ASN A 159 -16.68 -13.46 -12.12
N LYS A 160 -16.20 -12.26 -12.49
CA LYS A 160 -15.79 -11.96 -13.86
C LYS A 160 -14.37 -11.40 -13.86
N ILE A 161 -13.54 -11.90 -14.78
CA ILE A 161 -12.26 -11.26 -15.09
C ILE A 161 -12.48 -10.42 -16.34
N ARG A 162 -12.21 -9.12 -16.23
CA ARG A 162 -12.34 -8.19 -17.33
C ARG A 162 -10.97 -7.77 -17.81
N ILE A 163 -10.72 -7.86 -19.12
CA ILE A 163 -9.43 -7.54 -19.73
C ILE A 163 -9.64 -6.47 -20.80
N ASN A 164 -8.78 -5.46 -20.83
CA ASN A 164 -8.83 -4.44 -21.87
C ASN A 164 -8.34 -5.01 -23.22
N PRO A 165 -9.17 -5.03 -24.27
CA PRO A 165 -8.79 -5.55 -25.59
C PRO A 165 -7.81 -4.64 -26.34
N ASN A 166 -7.59 -3.40 -25.89
CA ASN A 166 -6.70 -2.45 -26.55
C ASN A 166 -5.21 -2.65 -26.18
N LEU A 167 -4.93 -3.57 -25.25
CA LEU A 167 -3.56 -3.89 -24.85
C LEU A 167 -2.90 -4.83 -25.85
N SER A 168 -1.56 -4.87 -25.86
CA SER A 168 -0.84 -5.90 -26.63
C SER A 168 -1.20 -7.30 -26.15
N GLU A 169 -1.20 -8.27 -27.06
CA GLU A 169 -1.50 -9.68 -26.76
C GLU A 169 -0.68 -10.21 -25.56
N ALA A 170 0.64 -9.95 -25.55
CA ALA A 170 1.51 -10.33 -24.44
C ALA A 170 1.08 -9.69 -23.11
N ASN A 171 0.62 -8.44 -23.11
CA ASN A 171 0.10 -7.79 -21.89
C ASN A 171 -1.23 -8.40 -21.47
N GLN A 172 -2.13 -8.72 -22.41
CA GLN A 172 -3.39 -9.37 -22.11
C GLN A 172 -3.17 -10.74 -21.46
N VAL A 173 -2.23 -11.53 -21.98
CA VAL A 173 -1.85 -12.84 -21.41
C VAL A 173 -1.29 -12.70 -19.99
N LEU A 174 -0.35 -11.78 -19.77
CA LEU A 174 0.25 -11.55 -18.45
C LEU A 174 -0.78 -11.06 -17.42
N LEU A 175 -1.62 -10.10 -17.80
CA LEU A 175 -2.68 -9.57 -16.95
C LEU A 175 -3.77 -10.60 -16.66
N ALA A 176 -4.15 -11.41 -17.65
CA ALA A 176 -5.08 -12.51 -17.46
C ALA A 176 -4.52 -13.52 -16.46
N LEU A 177 -3.24 -13.88 -16.58
CA LEU A 177 -2.57 -14.77 -15.63
C LEU A 177 -2.54 -14.18 -14.21
N HIS A 178 -2.26 -12.90 -14.09
CA HIS A 178 -2.27 -12.16 -12.82
C HIS A 178 -3.65 -12.21 -12.15
N GLU A 179 -4.72 -11.91 -12.88
CA GLU A 179 -6.08 -11.92 -12.34
C GLU A 179 -6.62 -13.35 -12.09
N LEU A 180 -6.17 -14.34 -12.87
CA LEU A 180 -6.44 -15.75 -12.60
C LEU A 180 -5.83 -16.21 -11.27
N ARG A 181 -4.60 -15.75 -10.95
CA ARG A 181 -4.02 -15.99 -9.62
C ARG A 181 -4.82 -15.27 -8.54
N ARG A 182 -5.27 -14.03 -8.78
CA ARG A 182 -6.10 -13.29 -7.81
C ARG A 182 -7.42 -14.03 -7.52
N HIS A 183 -8.06 -14.60 -8.53
CA HIS A 183 -9.22 -15.47 -8.34
C HIS A 183 -8.87 -16.72 -7.49
N TRP A 184 -7.73 -17.37 -7.75
CA TRP A 184 -7.25 -18.50 -6.96
C TRP A 184 -7.03 -18.14 -5.49
N GLN A 185 -6.42 -16.98 -5.22
CA GLN A 185 -6.26 -16.46 -3.85
C GLN A 185 -7.62 -16.24 -3.18
N HIS A 186 -8.61 -15.69 -3.90
CA HIS A 186 -9.96 -15.49 -3.36
C HIS A 186 -10.63 -16.82 -2.98
N ARG A 187 -10.60 -17.82 -3.86
CA ARG A 187 -11.25 -19.12 -3.59
C ARG A 187 -10.60 -19.90 -2.46
N ASN A 188 -9.29 -19.77 -2.30
CA ASN A 188 -8.55 -20.38 -1.20
C ASN A 188 -8.64 -19.59 0.13
N GLY A 189 -9.45 -18.53 0.19
CA GLY A 189 -9.59 -17.70 1.40
C GLY A 189 -8.36 -16.86 1.71
N ALA A 190 -7.45 -16.73 0.75
CA ALA A 190 -6.18 -16.02 0.91
C ALA A 190 -6.25 -14.55 0.47
N LEU A 191 -7.29 -14.16 -0.29
CA LEU A 191 -7.58 -12.77 -0.64
C LEU A 191 -8.44 -12.13 0.46
N LEU A 192 -7.77 -11.60 1.48
CA LEU A 192 -8.36 -10.82 2.55
C LEU A 192 -8.08 -9.34 2.32
N ASN A 193 -9.03 -8.47 2.62
CA ASN A 193 -8.78 -7.04 2.62
C ASN A 193 -7.81 -6.72 3.77
N PRO A 194 -6.61 -6.18 3.48
CA PRO A 194 -5.58 -5.90 4.49
C PRO A 194 -6.06 -4.96 5.59
N MET A 195 -7.08 -4.12 5.31
CA MET A 195 -7.61 -3.16 6.29
C MET A 195 -8.25 -3.80 7.51
N HIS A 196 -8.58 -5.10 7.51
CA HIS A 196 -9.12 -5.76 8.71
C HIS A 196 -8.05 -6.13 9.75
N PHE A 197 -6.76 -5.97 9.42
CA PHE A 197 -5.66 -6.37 10.28
C PHE A 197 -5.04 -5.20 11.04
N HIS A 198 -4.31 -5.51 12.11
CA HIS A 198 -3.46 -4.52 12.77
C HIS A 198 -2.53 -3.86 11.74
N PRO A 199 -2.26 -2.52 11.80
CA PRO A 199 -1.56 -1.81 10.74
C PRO A 199 -0.23 -2.43 10.26
N GLU A 200 0.56 -3.03 11.15
CA GLU A 200 1.78 -3.78 10.77
C GLU A 200 1.47 -5.05 9.98
N ASN A 201 0.53 -5.85 10.48
CA ASN A 201 0.11 -7.08 9.81
C ASN A 201 -0.60 -6.76 8.49
N ALA A 202 -1.36 -5.67 8.42
CA ALA A 202 -2.00 -5.19 7.21
C ALA A 202 -0.98 -4.88 6.11
N ILE A 203 0.11 -4.17 6.45
CA ILE A 203 1.20 -3.91 5.52
C ILE A 203 1.85 -5.21 5.06
N LEU A 204 2.20 -6.09 5.99
CA LEU A 204 2.80 -7.38 5.66
C LEU A 204 1.91 -8.21 4.73
N ILE A 205 0.62 -8.33 5.06
CA ILE A 205 -0.34 -9.12 4.27
C ILE A 205 -0.51 -8.55 2.87
N ASN A 206 -0.66 -7.23 2.75
CA ASN A 206 -0.76 -6.57 1.45
C ASN A 206 0.48 -6.83 0.58
N ARG A 207 1.68 -6.70 1.17
CA ARG A 207 2.95 -7.02 0.49
C ARG A 207 2.99 -8.47 0.02
N ILE A 208 2.67 -9.42 0.89
CA ILE A 208 2.73 -10.85 0.55
C ILE A 208 1.71 -11.20 -0.54
N GLN A 209 0.50 -10.65 -0.48
CA GLN A 209 -0.52 -10.86 -1.52
C GLN A 209 -0.04 -10.35 -2.89
N LYS A 210 0.51 -9.12 -2.96
CA LYS A 210 1.06 -8.56 -4.20
C LYS A 210 2.28 -9.35 -4.70
N ALA A 211 3.18 -9.74 -3.80
CA ALA A 211 4.36 -10.52 -4.15
C ALA A 211 4.01 -11.90 -4.72
N ASP A 212 3.02 -12.60 -4.15
CA ASP A 212 2.51 -13.88 -4.65
C ASP A 212 1.92 -13.75 -6.07
N LEU A 213 1.11 -12.71 -6.32
CA LEU A 213 0.54 -12.46 -7.64
C LEU A 213 1.62 -12.35 -8.71
N ILE A 214 2.64 -11.54 -8.46
CA ILE A 214 3.75 -11.34 -9.40
C ILE A 214 4.59 -12.61 -9.53
N ALA A 215 4.92 -13.28 -8.44
CA ALA A 215 5.71 -14.52 -8.47
C ALA A 215 5.01 -15.63 -9.27
N SER A 216 3.68 -15.75 -9.14
CA SER A 216 2.89 -16.69 -9.93
C SER A 216 2.81 -16.31 -11.41
N THR A 217 2.77 -15.00 -11.72
CA THR A 217 2.76 -14.46 -13.07
C THR A 217 4.08 -14.76 -13.78
N LEU A 218 5.20 -14.57 -13.08
CA LEU A 218 6.54 -14.93 -13.57
C LEU A 218 6.63 -16.43 -13.89
N ARG A 219 6.12 -17.29 -13.00
CA ARG A 219 6.08 -18.74 -13.24
C ARG A 219 5.30 -19.09 -14.50
N GLY A 220 4.09 -18.56 -14.67
CA GLY A 220 3.28 -18.88 -15.86
C GLY A 220 3.92 -18.32 -17.13
N ALA A 221 4.49 -17.11 -17.09
CA ALA A 221 5.22 -16.55 -18.24
C ALA A 221 6.46 -17.37 -18.62
N TRP A 222 7.19 -17.90 -17.64
CA TRP A 222 8.32 -18.80 -17.89
C TRP A 222 7.87 -20.12 -18.52
N GLU A 223 6.79 -20.71 -18.03
CA GLU A 223 6.21 -21.92 -18.62
C GLU A 223 5.76 -21.68 -20.07
N LEU A 224 5.18 -20.51 -20.37
CA LEU A 224 4.83 -20.10 -21.75
C LEU A 224 6.06 -19.93 -22.64
N GLN A 225 7.15 -19.39 -22.10
CA GLN A 225 8.42 -19.31 -22.83
C GLN A 225 8.94 -20.70 -23.23
N LEU A 226 8.81 -21.68 -22.32
CA LEU A 226 9.19 -23.07 -22.58
C LEU A 226 8.25 -23.77 -23.57
N SER A 227 6.97 -23.37 -23.67
CA SER A 227 6.02 -23.90 -24.66
C SER A 227 6.19 -23.28 -26.06
N GLY A 228 6.98 -22.21 -26.18
CA GLY A 228 7.31 -21.56 -27.46
C GLY A 228 6.78 -20.13 -27.59
N TYR A 229 5.93 -19.66 -26.67
CA TYR A 229 5.42 -18.29 -26.64
C TYR A 229 6.37 -17.36 -25.86
N LYS A 230 7.33 -16.77 -26.56
CA LYS A 230 8.41 -15.97 -25.95
C LYS A 230 8.00 -14.53 -25.61
N ASP A 231 6.96 -14.03 -26.24
CA ASP A 231 6.60 -12.61 -26.19
C ASP A 231 6.19 -12.17 -24.78
N ALA A 232 5.49 -13.02 -24.02
CA ALA A 232 5.15 -12.78 -22.61
C ALA A 232 6.40 -12.59 -21.74
N TRP A 233 7.42 -13.44 -21.92
CA TRP A 233 8.66 -13.35 -21.15
C TRP A 233 9.52 -12.15 -21.56
N GLN A 234 9.66 -11.91 -22.86
CA GLN A 234 10.38 -10.72 -23.36
C GLN A 234 9.74 -9.43 -22.84
N LYS A 235 8.42 -9.40 -22.69
CA LYS A 235 7.73 -8.25 -22.12
C LYS A 235 8.10 -8.03 -20.65
N ILE A 236 8.23 -9.09 -19.85
CA ILE A 236 8.71 -9.01 -18.46
C ILE A 236 10.15 -8.50 -18.41
N GLU A 237 11.04 -9.04 -19.24
CA GLU A 237 12.45 -8.63 -19.29
C GLU A 237 12.64 -7.15 -19.68
N ASN A 238 11.75 -6.63 -20.53
CA ASN A 238 11.74 -5.23 -20.96
C ASN A 238 10.91 -4.32 -20.04
N SER A 239 10.31 -4.86 -18.98
CA SER A 239 9.50 -4.09 -18.03
C SER A 239 10.28 -3.80 -16.75
N GLY A 240 9.66 -3.02 -15.86
CA GLY A 240 10.17 -2.82 -14.51
C GLY A 240 10.45 -4.14 -13.78
N TYR A 241 9.75 -5.24 -14.08
CA TYR A 241 9.88 -6.55 -13.42
C TYR A 241 11.10 -7.39 -13.84
N SER A 242 12.04 -6.81 -14.57
CA SER A 242 13.22 -7.51 -15.09
C SER A 242 14.14 -8.06 -13.98
N ASP A 243 14.24 -7.38 -12.84
CA ASP A 243 14.96 -7.82 -11.64
C ASP A 243 14.39 -9.13 -11.07
N LEU A 244 13.05 -9.21 -10.96
CA LEU A 244 12.36 -10.40 -10.47
C LEU A 244 12.45 -11.55 -11.46
N GLY A 245 12.30 -11.25 -12.75
CA GLY A 245 12.48 -12.21 -13.83
C GLY A 245 13.89 -12.81 -13.80
N ARG A 246 14.93 -12.00 -13.59
CA ARG A 246 16.32 -12.49 -13.48
C ARG A 246 16.54 -13.36 -12.25
N ALA A 247 15.97 -12.99 -11.09
CA ALA A 247 16.06 -13.80 -9.88
C ALA A 247 15.40 -15.18 -10.08
N PHE A 248 14.20 -15.20 -10.67
CA PHE A 248 13.50 -16.43 -11.04
C PHE A 248 14.33 -17.30 -11.99
N THR A 249 14.81 -16.69 -13.06
CA THR A 249 15.56 -17.36 -14.13
C THR A 249 16.89 -17.93 -13.67
N ARG A 250 17.58 -17.27 -12.74
CA ARG A 250 18.82 -17.77 -12.14
C ARG A 250 18.61 -19.12 -11.45
N GLU A 251 17.55 -19.25 -10.66
CA GLU A 251 17.23 -20.50 -9.96
C GLU A 251 16.66 -21.55 -10.92
N ALA A 252 15.81 -21.13 -11.88
CA ALA A 252 15.23 -22.02 -12.88
C ALA A 252 16.29 -22.65 -13.81
N TYR A 253 17.33 -21.89 -14.19
CA TYR A 253 18.46 -22.43 -14.95
C TYR A 253 19.42 -23.28 -14.12
N SER A 254 19.55 -22.98 -12.82
CA SER A 254 20.44 -23.75 -11.94
C SER A 254 19.91 -25.17 -11.72
N ASP A 255 18.61 -25.34 -11.55
CA ASP A 255 17.96 -26.66 -11.54
C ASP A 255 16.48 -26.54 -11.95
N PHE A 256 16.09 -27.21 -13.04
CA PHE A 256 14.69 -27.23 -13.53
C PHE A 256 13.69 -27.79 -12.50
N ARG A 257 14.14 -28.57 -11.52
CA ARG A 257 13.27 -29.09 -10.44
C ARG A 257 12.81 -27.99 -9.48
N THR A 258 13.52 -26.86 -9.41
CA THR A 258 13.19 -25.71 -8.56
C THR A 258 11.84 -25.09 -8.91
N ILE A 259 11.41 -25.19 -10.17
CA ILE A 259 10.09 -24.73 -10.64
C ILE A 259 8.97 -25.51 -9.93
N ASN A 260 9.13 -26.84 -9.78
CA ASN A 260 8.13 -27.70 -9.13
C ASN A 260 8.28 -27.72 -7.60
N ASN A 261 9.49 -27.55 -7.09
CA ASN A 261 9.75 -27.46 -5.66
C ASN A 261 9.40 -26.09 -5.06
N GLY A 262 9.12 -25.09 -5.89
CA GLY A 262 8.75 -23.75 -5.45
C GLY A 262 9.93 -22.81 -5.23
N MET A 263 11.17 -23.31 -5.18
CA MET A 263 12.36 -22.49 -4.90
C MET A 263 12.56 -21.32 -5.87
N ALA A 264 12.29 -21.51 -7.17
CA ALA A 264 12.40 -20.42 -8.15
C ALA A 264 11.35 -19.31 -7.89
N VAL A 265 10.14 -19.72 -7.46
CA VAL A 265 9.06 -18.80 -7.07
C VAL A 265 9.42 -18.08 -5.77
N THR A 266 10.01 -18.79 -4.80
CA THR A 266 10.50 -18.21 -3.54
C THR A 266 11.59 -17.17 -3.80
N ALA A 267 12.55 -17.42 -4.69
CA ALA A 267 13.59 -16.45 -5.01
C ALA A 267 13.03 -15.19 -5.68
N ALA A 268 12.02 -15.33 -6.55
CA ALA A 268 11.31 -14.18 -7.13
C ALA A 268 10.50 -13.41 -6.08
N PHE A 269 9.88 -14.13 -5.14
CA PHE A 269 9.16 -13.56 -4.01
C PHE A 269 10.10 -12.74 -3.10
N GLU A 270 11.24 -13.31 -2.70
CA GLU A 270 12.26 -12.60 -1.91
C GLU A 270 12.81 -11.37 -2.66
N ALA A 271 13.09 -11.50 -3.96
CA ALA A 271 13.53 -10.38 -4.79
C ALA A 271 12.49 -9.24 -4.82
N TRP A 272 11.20 -9.56 -4.79
CA TRP A 272 10.13 -8.55 -4.70
C TRP A 272 10.23 -7.75 -3.41
N PHE A 273 10.49 -8.42 -2.28
CA PHE A 273 10.69 -7.74 -0.99
C PHE A 273 11.96 -6.90 -0.96
N LEU A 274 12.99 -7.22 -1.75
CA LEU A 274 14.18 -6.36 -1.82
C LEU A 274 13.96 -5.12 -2.71
N SER A 275 13.01 -5.17 -3.63
CA SER A 275 12.73 -4.09 -4.57
C SER A 275 12.05 -2.86 -3.97
N GLU A 276 12.15 -1.74 -4.67
CA GLU A 276 11.54 -0.46 -4.26
C GLU A 276 10.00 -0.46 -4.33
N ARG A 277 9.40 -1.46 -4.99
CA ARG A 277 7.94 -1.63 -5.13
C ARG A 277 7.22 -1.78 -3.79
N CYS A 278 7.93 -2.29 -2.77
CA CYS A 278 7.42 -2.31 -1.40
C CYS A 278 7.02 -0.91 -0.94
N ARG A 279 7.84 0.11 -1.23
CA ARG A 279 7.60 1.49 -0.81
C ARG A 279 6.32 2.06 -1.43
N ALA A 280 6.12 1.84 -2.73
CA ALA A 280 4.92 2.29 -3.44
C ALA A 280 3.66 1.60 -2.91
N THR A 281 3.76 0.27 -2.69
CA THR A 281 2.67 -0.55 -2.14
C THR A 281 2.28 -0.11 -0.74
N ASP A 282 3.26 0.14 0.13
CA ASP A 282 3.03 0.63 1.48
C ASP A 282 2.37 2.02 1.48
N LYS A 283 2.87 2.93 0.63
CA LYS A 283 2.34 4.29 0.49
C LYS A 283 0.88 4.27 0.07
N GLN A 284 0.51 3.40 -0.88
CA GLN A 284 -0.88 3.22 -1.32
C GLN A 284 -1.77 2.72 -0.16
N LEU A 285 -1.33 1.68 0.55
CA LEU A 285 -2.08 1.13 1.67
C LEU A 285 -2.23 2.14 2.82
N ILE A 286 -1.15 2.83 3.18
CA ILE A 286 -1.15 3.84 4.24
C ILE A 286 -2.06 5.02 3.87
N ARG A 287 -2.12 5.42 2.60
CA ARG A 287 -3.07 6.45 2.15
C ARG A 287 -4.51 5.99 2.28
N GLN A 288 -4.80 4.76 1.87
CA GLN A 288 -6.13 4.17 2.01
C GLN A 288 -6.52 4.05 3.49
N MET A 289 -5.57 3.66 4.34
CA MET A 289 -5.67 3.70 5.78
C MET A 289 -6.03 5.10 6.30
N LEU A 290 -5.32 6.14 5.89
CA LEU A 290 -5.60 7.51 6.36
C LEU A 290 -6.93 8.08 5.83
N ALA A 291 -7.39 7.61 4.66
CA ALA A 291 -8.62 8.06 4.03
C ALA A 291 -9.88 7.41 4.65
N ASP A 292 -9.74 6.27 5.35
CA ASP A 292 -10.88 5.59 5.95
C ASP A 292 -11.41 6.38 7.18
N ASN A 293 -12.46 7.16 6.91
CA ASN A 293 -13.12 8.02 7.90
C ASN A 293 -14.00 7.26 8.90
N GLN A 294 -14.21 5.95 8.74
CA GLN A 294 -15.08 5.18 9.65
C GLN A 294 -14.45 4.92 11.02
N GLY A 295 -13.20 5.34 11.21
CA GLY A 295 -12.50 5.16 12.47
C GLY A 295 -12.05 3.71 12.64
N TYR A 296 -10.80 3.57 13.04
CA TYR A 296 -10.15 2.30 13.34
C TYR A 296 -10.71 1.62 14.60
N VAL A 297 -12.01 1.33 14.60
CA VAL A 297 -12.64 0.50 15.64
C VAL A 297 -12.54 -0.95 15.17
N PHE A 298 -11.33 -1.51 15.26
CA PHE A 298 -11.20 -2.96 15.20
C PHE A 298 -11.76 -3.54 16.49
N ASP A 299 -12.65 -4.51 16.39
CA ASP A 299 -12.95 -5.37 17.53
C ASP A 299 -11.66 -6.07 17.97
N ILE A 300 -11.40 -5.98 19.27
CA ILE A 300 -10.12 -6.23 19.94
C ILE A 300 -9.89 -7.73 20.12
N ASP A 301 -9.99 -8.50 19.05
CA ASP A 301 -9.65 -9.90 19.12
C ASP A 301 -8.24 -10.09 18.52
N ASN A 302 -7.29 -10.37 19.41
CA ASN A 302 -5.92 -10.83 19.11
C ASN A 302 -5.89 -12.03 18.13
N ASP A 303 -7.04 -12.62 17.81
CA ASP A 303 -7.25 -13.71 16.88
C ASP A 303 -6.69 -13.42 15.48
N HIS A 304 -6.68 -12.17 15.03
CA HIS A 304 -6.19 -11.83 13.69
C HIS A 304 -4.68 -12.01 13.51
N ALA A 305 -3.88 -11.93 14.58
CA ALA A 305 -2.44 -12.21 14.51
C ALA A 305 -2.17 -13.72 14.31
N ALA A 306 -3.04 -14.59 14.85
CA ALA A 306 -2.95 -16.04 14.65
C ALA A 306 -3.37 -16.49 13.24
N LEU A 307 -4.11 -15.64 12.51
CA LEU A 307 -4.52 -15.91 11.13
C LEU A 307 -3.40 -15.66 10.10
N THR A 308 -2.45 -14.78 10.39
CA THR A 308 -1.37 -14.41 9.45
C THR A 308 -0.53 -15.62 8.98
N PRO A 309 -0.07 -16.54 9.84
CA PRO A 309 0.66 -17.73 9.38
C PRO A 309 -0.16 -18.64 8.47
N THR A 310 -1.45 -18.84 8.81
CA THR A 310 -2.38 -19.64 8.01
C THR A 310 -2.61 -19.00 6.64
N LEU A 311 -2.67 -17.67 6.59
CA LEU A 311 -2.81 -16.91 5.36
C LEU A 311 -1.57 -17.05 4.46
N ILE A 312 -0.37 -16.92 5.02
CA ILE A 312 0.89 -17.09 4.27
C ILE A 312 0.98 -18.51 3.70
N ALA A 313 0.60 -19.52 4.49
CA ALA A 313 0.49 -20.89 4.01
C ALA A 313 -0.55 -21.01 2.86
N ALA A 314 -1.73 -20.41 3.00
CA ALA A 314 -2.75 -20.47 1.95
C ALA A 314 -2.28 -19.80 0.64
N LEU A 315 -1.55 -18.67 0.73
CA LEU A 315 -0.97 -17.97 -0.42
C LEU A 315 0.08 -18.84 -1.12
N GLY A 316 0.99 -19.46 -0.38
CA GLY A 316 2.04 -20.30 -0.97
C GLY A 316 1.54 -21.57 -1.65
N ASN A 317 0.24 -21.87 -1.58
CA ASN A 317 -0.34 -23.03 -2.22
C ASN A 317 -0.41 -22.85 -3.75
N MET A 318 0.20 -23.80 -4.46
CA MET A 318 0.25 -23.84 -5.92
C MET A 318 -0.55 -25.04 -6.42
N PRO A 319 -1.14 -24.96 -7.63
CA PRO A 319 -1.87 -26.09 -8.21
C PRO A 319 -1.02 -27.37 -8.34
N TYR A 320 0.28 -27.18 -8.55
CA TYR A 320 1.26 -28.25 -8.57
C TYR A 320 2.52 -27.84 -7.82
N GLY A 321 3.08 -28.83 -7.12
CA GLY A 321 4.33 -28.68 -6.38
C GLY A 321 4.10 -28.63 -4.88
N LYS A 322 5.16 -28.29 -4.17
CA LYS A 322 5.08 -28.01 -2.73
C LYS A 322 4.61 -26.58 -2.52
N ASN A 323 4.01 -26.35 -1.37
CA ASN A 323 3.76 -24.99 -0.92
C ASN A 323 5.11 -24.27 -0.73
N TYR A 324 5.33 -23.23 -1.52
CA TYR A 324 6.64 -22.59 -1.62
C TYR A 324 6.90 -21.58 -0.49
N LEU A 325 5.87 -21.19 0.26
CA LEU A 325 5.99 -20.30 1.43
C LEU A 325 5.94 -21.08 2.76
N ALA A 326 5.41 -22.31 2.79
CA ALA A 326 5.20 -23.06 4.03
C ALA A 326 6.46 -23.25 4.88
N GLN A 327 7.63 -23.40 4.26
CA GLN A 327 8.91 -23.57 4.98
C GLN A 327 9.51 -22.24 5.45
N HIS A 328 9.02 -21.11 4.93
CA HIS A 328 9.57 -19.78 5.17
C HIS A 328 8.65 -18.90 6.02
N ILE A 329 7.54 -19.44 6.55
CA ILE A 329 6.56 -18.67 7.34
C ILE A 329 7.24 -17.99 8.54
N ASP A 330 8.01 -18.75 9.32
CA ASP A 330 8.69 -18.21 10.50
C ASP A 330 9.72 -17.15 10.12
N THR A 331 10.38 -17.29 8.97
CA THR A 331 11.31 -16.29 8.45
C THR A 331 10.55 -15.03 8.04
N ILE A 332 9.48 -15.14 7.27
CA ILE A 332 8.69 -14.00 6.80
C ILE A 332 8.08 -13.20 7.95
N MET A 333 7.67 -13.87 9.03
CA MET A 333 7.05 -13.22 10.17
C MET A 333 8.03 -12.51 11.11
N ASN A 334 9.29 -12.96 11.16
CA ASN A 334 10.27 -12.48 12.14
C ASN A 334 11.42 -11.67 11.53
N ASP A 335 11.69 -11.84 10.24
CA ASP A 335 12.80 -11.16 9.58
C ASP A 335 12.41 -9.70 9.23
N PRO A 336 13.21 -8.71 9.65
CA PRO A 336 13.02 -7.29 9.31
C PRO A 336 12.90 -7.02 7.81
N ILE A 337 13.51 -7.83 6.95
CA ILE A 337 13.42 -7.67 5.49
C ILE A 337 11.95 -7.67 5.01
N PHE A 338 11.10 -8.48 5.64
CA PHE A 338 9.70 -8.61 5.26
C PHE A 338 8.78 -7.69 6.08
N THR A 339 9.09 -7.52 7.36
CA THR A 339 8.21 -6.84 8.33
C THR A 339 8.46 -5.34 8.45
N GLU A 340 9.69 -4.87 8.26
CA GLU A 340 10.02 -3.46 8.48
C GLU A 340 9.55 -2.56 7.34
N VAL A 341 9.09 -1.35 7.69
CA VAL A 341 8.82 -0.28 6.72
C VAL A 341 10.09 0.55 6.53
N ARG A 342 10.84 0.23 5.47
CA ARG A 342 12.16 0.84 5.18
C ARG A 342 12.10 2.34 4.85
N ASP A 343 10.97 2.83 4.34
CA ASP A 343 10.81 4.24 4.02
C ASP A 343 10.40 5.06 5.25
N ARG A 344 11.21 6.08 5.56
CA ARG A 344 11.02 6.92 6.74
C ARG A 344 9.67 7.65 6.75
N SER A 345 9.21 8.14 5.60
CA SER A 345 7.90 8.80 5.51
C SER A 345 6.78 7.82 5.84
N ASN A 346 6.75 6.67 5.18
CA ASN A 346 5.76 5.63 5.44
C ASN A 346 5.80 5.15 6.90
N ALA A 347 7.00 4.98 7.48
CA ALA A 347 7.15 4.60 8.89
C ALA A 347 6.57 5.67 9.84
N ASN A 348 6.76 6.96 9.55
CA ASN A 348 6.18 8.05 10.36
C ASN A 348 4.64 8.06 10.29
N PHE A 349 4.07 7.87 9.10
CA PHE A 349 2.61 7.80 8.95
C PHE A 349 2.02 6.57 9.62
N LEU A 350 2.68 5.43 9.51
CA LEU A 350 2.30 4.22 10.24
C LEU A 350 2.36 4.44 11.75
N TRP A 351 3.41 5.10 12.24
CA TRP A 351 3.52 5.47 13.66
C TRP A 351 2.38 6.38 14.09
N PHE A 352 1.99 7.36 13.26
CA PHE A 352 0.84 8.22 13.53
C PHE A 352 -0.46 7.41 13.62
N ILE A 353 -0.72 6.49 12.68
CA ILE A 353 -1.91 5.61 12.71
C ILE A 353 -1.91 4.77 13.99
N LYS A 354 -0.77 4.18 14.35
CA LYS A 354 -0.60 3.41 15.59
C LYS A 354 -0.85 4.24 16.84
N PHE A 355 -0.30 5.45 16.88
CA PHE A 355 -0.44 6.37 17.99
C PHE A 355 -1.91 6.79 18.16
N GLU A 356 -2.58 7.16 17.07
CA GLU A 356 -3.98 7.57 17.07
C GLU A 356 -4.89 6.42 17.56
N ARG A 357 -4.59 5.18 17.16
CA ARG A 357 -5.24 3.98 17.69
C ARG A 357 -5.02 3.79 19.19
N SER A 358 -3.76 3.81 19.65
CA SER A 358 -3.45 3.63 21.08
C SER A 358 -4.06 4.74 21.93
N PHE A 359 -4.12 5.97 21.41
CA PHE A 359 -4.77 7.09 22.06
C PHE A 359 -6.28 6.85 22.23
N ARG A 360 -6.99 6.46 21.15
CA ARG A 360 -8.42 6.14 21.21
C ARG A 360 -8.73 4.94 22.12
N GLU A 361 -7.85 3.94 22.16
CA GLU A 361 -7.95 2.79 23.06
C GLU A 361 -7.89 3.27 24.52
N THR A 362 -6.88 4.06 24.87
CA THR A 362 -6.77 4.63 26.24
C THR A 362 -7.93 5.55 26.59
N GLU A 363 -8.47 6.31 25.64
CA GLU A 363 -9.65 7.14 25.85
C GLU A 363 -10.90 6.29 26.12
N ARG A 364 -11.11 5.21 25.35
CA ARG A 364 -12.22 4.27 25.56
C ARG A 364 -12.10 3.55 26.90
N ASP A 365 -10.90 3.11 27.26
CA ASP A 365 -10.66 2.45 28.54
C ASP A 365 -10.96 3.40 29.70
N LEU A 366 -10.49 4.65 29.64
CA LEU A 366 -10.81 5.68 30.62
C LEU A 366 -12.32 5.94 30.68
N GLN A 367 -13.00 6.09 29.54
CA GLN A 367 -14.46 6.29 29.51
C GLN A 367 -15.24 5.09 30.07
N SER A 368 -14.74 3.87 29.87
CA SER A 368 -15.33 2.64 30.43
C SER A 368 -15.12 2.57 31.95
N GLU A 369 -13.94 2.95 32.46
CA GLU A 369 -13.66 3.05 33.89
C GLU A 369 -14.57 4.13 34.53
N PHE A 370 -14.75 5.30 33.91
CA PHE A 370 -15.67 6.34 34.40
C PHE A 370 -17.15 5.91 34.38
N SER A 371 -17.57 5.12 33.39
CA SER A 371 -18.94 4.59 33.30
C SER A 371 -19.21 3.53 34.37
N SER A 372 -18.21 2.72 34.71
CA SER A 372 -18.32 1.73 35.79
C SER A 372 -18.36 2.36 37.20
N VAL A 373 -17.75 3.52 37.40
CA VAL A 373 -17.79 4.25 38.68
C VAL A 373 -19.13 4.98 38.89
N ALA A 374 -19.84 5.35 37.82
CA ALA A 374 -21.14 5.99 37.90
C ALA A 374 -22.28 5.05 38.34
N GLU A 375 -22.09 3.73 38.26
CA GLU A 375 -23.09 2.72 38.65
C GLU A 375 -23.01 2.26 40.12
N TYR A 376 -21.98 2.69 40.88
CA TYR A 376 -21.82 2.32 42.30
C TYR A 376 -22.30 3.37 43.31
N SER A 377 -23.08 4.37 42.87
CA SER A 377 -23.58 5.45 43.74
C SER A 377 -25.08 5.37 44.03
N TYR A 378 -25.66 4.20 44.30
CA TYR A 378 -26.88 4.05 45.12
C TYR A 378 -27.07 2.58 45.53
N GLY A 379 -26.64 2.20 46.74
CA GLY A 379 -27.01 0.89 47.31
C GLY A 379 -26.05 0.33 48.35
N THR A 380 -26.34 0.62 49.62
CA THR A 380 -26.15 -0.18 50.85
C THR A 380 -25.15 -1.37 50.85
N SER A 381 -24.18 -1.33 51.78
CA SER A 381 -23.22 -2.40 52.12
C SER A 381 -23.87 -3.75 52.48
N PRO A 382 -23.19 -4.91 52.33
CA PRO A 382 -22.03 -5.29 53.17
C PRO A 382 -20.87 -5.95 52.41
N ASN A 383 -19.62 -5.67 52.82
CA ASN A 383 -18.42 -6.30 52.27
C ASN A 383 -17.95 -7.44 53.18
N ASN A 384 -17.75 -8.62 52.58
CA ASN A 384 -17.04 -9.75 53.14
C ASN A 384 -16.02 -10.20 52.07
N GLN A 385 -14.74 -10.26 52.49
CA GLN A 385 -13.62 -11.01 51.90
C GLN A 385 -12.95 -10.54 50.59
N GLN A 386 -11.66 -10.22 50.79
CA GLN A 386 -10.47 -10.67 50.04
C GLN A 386 -10.39 -10.43 48.53
N GLY A 387 -9.48 -9.52 48.14
CA GLY A 387 -9.00 -9.39 46.77
C GLY A 387 -7.70 -8.59 46.71
N GLN A 388 -6.74 -9.18 45.99
CA GLN A 388 -5.36 -8.79 45.73
C GLN A 388 -5.11 -7.29 45.43
N ASN A 389 -4.03 -6.76 46.01
CA ASN A 389 -3.44 -5.47 45.67
C ASN A 389 -2.60 -5.61 44.39
N ASP A 390 -3.06 -5.05 43.28
CA ASP A 390 -2.18 -4.54 42.23
C ASP A 390 -2.09 -3.02 42.39
N GLU A 391 -0.92 -2.55 42.83
CA GLU A 391 -0.62 -1.14 43.05
C GLU A 391 -0.51 -0.37 41.71
N LYS A 392 -1.63 0.11 41.18
CA LYS A 392 -1.64 1.18 40.17
C LYS A 392 -1.25 2.51 40.87
N LYS A 393 -0.08 3.05 40.51
CA LYS A 393 0.41 4.37 41.00
C LYS A 393 -0.45 5.50 40.43
N VAL A 394 -1.29 6.09 41.28
CA VAL A 394 -1.95 7.38 41.00
C VAL A 394 -0.94 8.50 41.22
N VAL A 395 -0.52 9.18 40.14
CA VAL A 395 0.24 10.42 40.23
C VAL A 395 -0.73 11.56 40.50
N VAL A 396 -0.91 11.92 41.78
CA VAL A 396 -1.67 13.12 42.17
C VAL A 396 -0.71 14.32 42.10
N LEU A 397 -0.92 15.20 41.13
CA LEU A 397 -0.26 16.51 41.10
C LEU A 397 -1.00 17.43 42.08
N TYR A 398 -0.38 17.70 43.24
CA TYR A 398 -0.87 18.73 44.15
C TYR A 398 -0.47 20.11 43.64
N ASP A 399 -1.49 20.97 43.50
CA ASP A 399 -1.32 22.40 43.27
C ASP A 399 -0.67 23.05 44.52
N GLY A 400 0.34 23.87 44.27
CA GLY A 400 1.26 24.40 45.26
C GLY A 400 0.62 25.52 46.09
N SER A 401 -0.20 25.18 47.08
CA SER A 401 -0.51 26.08 48.19
C SER A 401 -1.06 25.31 49.39
N ASN A 402 -0.19 24.67 50.17
CA ASN A 402 -0.31 24.52 51.63
C ASN A 402 0.83 23.65 52.17
N GLN A 403 1.79 24.28 52.86
CA GLN A 403 2.77 23.57 53.67
C GLN A 403 2.14 23.12 54.99
N PRO A 404 2.38 21.90 55.47
CA PRO A 404 2.35 21.60 56.89
C PRO A 404 3.76 21.52 57.49
N ALA A 405 3.80 21.78 58.78
CA ALA A 405 4.94 22.17 59.57
C ALA A 405 6.01 21.07 59.77
N ARG A 406 7.25 21.54 59.92
CA ARG A 406 8.41 20.78 60.39
C ARG A 406 8.15 20.20 61.79
N GLN A 407 8.23 18.89 61.92
CA GLN A 407 8.59 18.25 63.19
C GLN A 407 10.00 17.69 63.08
N SER A 408 10.86 18.23 63.95
CA SER A 408 12.17 17.74 64.29
C SER A 408 12.04 16.40 65.03
N ASP A 409 12.78 15.37 64.62
CA ASP A 409 13.39 14.52 65.62
C ASP A 409 14.71 13.88 65.15
N SER A 410 15.47 13.58 66.18
CA SER A 410 16.89 13.41 66.37
C SER A 410 17.53 12.19 65.70
N GLY A 411 18.81 12.38 65.35
CA GLY A 411 19.66 11.33 64.82
C GLY A 411 20.16 10.33 65.86
N ARG A 412 20.51 9.13 65.37
CA ARG A 412 21.55 8.27 65.94
C ARG A 412 22.18 7.41 64.84
N LEU A 413 23.50 7.56 64.74
CA LEU A 413 24.45 6.75 63.97
C LEU A 413 24.95 5.57 64.81
N LEU A 414 25.60 4.61 64.12
CA LEU A 414 26.35 3.40 64.56
C LEU A 414 25.46 2.14 64.66
N GLY A 415 25.73 0.98 64.05
CA GLY A 415 26.87 0.38 63.35
C GLY A 415 26.49 -1.06 62.90
N PRO A 416 27.41 -1.85 62.31
CA PRO A 416 27.10 -2.86 61.26
C PRO A 416 26.99 -4.31 61.76
N GLU A 417 26.27 -5.18 61.02
CA GLU A 417 26.78 -6.44 60.42
C GLU A 417 25.67 -7.39 59.90
N ASN A 418 25.90 -7.87 58.66
CA ASN A 418 25.61 -9.19 58.08
C ASN A 418 24.17 -9.66 57.75
N GLY A 419 23.87 -9.80 56.44
CA GLY A 419 22.91 -10.80 55.95
C GLY A 419 22.19 -10.56 54.60
N GLN A 420 22.87 -10.81 53.47
CA GLN A 420 22.32 -11.23 52.15
C GLN A 420 21.44 -10.26 51.30
N PRO A 421 21.40 -10.45 49.95
CA PRO A 421 21.22 -9.36 48.99
C PRO A 421 19.75 -9.18 48.56
N ALA A 422 19.26 -7.94 48.63
CA ALA A 422 18.00 -7.54 48.02
C ALA A 422 18.25 -6.34 47.10
N GLN A 423 18.06 -6.59 45.81
CA GLN A 423 17.58 -5.69 44.75
C GLN A 423 17.96 -4.20 44.87
N ALA A 424 18.91 -3.80 44.03
CA ALA A 424 19.23 -2.39 43.77
C ALA A 424 18.02 -1.70 43.10
N GLY A 425 17.18 -1.05 43.92
CA GLY A 425 16.34 0.04 43.48
C GLY A 425 17.21 1.28 43.24
N ALA A 426 17.11 1.87 42.05
CA ALA A 426 17.88 3.05 41.69
C ALA A 426 17.55 4.24 42.61
N ASP A 427 18.60 4.86 43.16
CA ASP A 427 18.54 6.13 43.87
C ASP A 427 18.03 7.24 42.93
N ILE A 428 16.96 7.93 43.34
CA ILE A 428 16.44 9.10 42.62
C ILE A 428 17.30 10.30 43.01
N ILE A 429 18.19 10.73 42.11
CA ILE A 429 18.90 12.00 42.21
C ILE A 429 17.94 13.12 41.78
N TYR A 430 17.50 13.94 42.74
CA TYR A 430 16.72 15.14 42.45
C TYR A 430 17.63 16.26 41.93
N LEU A 431 17.66 16.46 40.62
CA LEU A 431 18.30 17.63 40.02
C LEU A 431 17.42 18.88 40.21
N ARG A 432 17.96 19.88 40.90
CA ARG A 432 17.30 21.17 41.14
C ARG A 432 17.25 21.96 39.83
N ARG A 433 16.05 22.29 39.35
CA ARG A 433 15.86 23.18 38.19
C ARG A 433 16.39 24.58 38.53
N ALA A 434 17.34 25.07 37.75
CA ALA A 434 17.84 26.44 37.89
C ALA A 434 16.72 27.45 37.57
N PRO A 435 16.58 28.55 38.34
CA PRO A 435 15.60 29.58 38.06
C PRO A 435 15.95 30.31 36.75
N SER A 436 14.96 30.47 35.89
CA SER A 436 15.01 31.29 34.68
C SER A 436 15.08 32.77 35.06
N GLU A 437 16.25 33.38 34.93
CA GLU A 437 16.35 34.84 34.89
C GLU A 437 15.90 35.35 33.52
N SER A 438 15.06 36.37 33.60
CA SER A 438 14.43 37.16 32.58
C SER A 438 15.42 37.88 31.65
N ILE A 439 15.07 37.92 30.35
CA ILE A 439 15.39 39.04 29.46
C ILE A 439 14.67 40.29 29.95
#